data_AF-A0A2V7RZV3-F1
#
_entry.id   AF-A0A2V7RZV3-F1
#
_cell.length_a   1.000
_cell.length_b   1.000
_cell.length_c   1.000
_cell.angle_alpha   90.00
_cell.angle_beta   90.00
_cell.angle_gamma   90.00
#
_symmetry.space_group_name_H-M   'P 1'
#
loop_
_entity.id
_entity.type
_entity.pdbx_description
1 polymer ?
#
loop_
_entity_poly.entity_id
_entity_poly.type
_entity_poly.pdbx_seq_one_letter_code
_entity_poly.pdbx_strand_id
1 'polypeptide(L)'
;MLGIDSRWGAAGLTASAGIAGWIEFLLLRSRLNRRIGDTGLPRQYVGLLWLSAAAAAAVAFLIRRELLATHRFVFAVVVLGAFGLVYGGLTLVLRVPESRALLARVSRRQ
;
A
#
# COMPACT_ATOMS: atom_id res chain seq x y z
N MET A 1 15.03 -37.34 2.94
CA MET A 1 14.54 -35.97 3.27
C MET A 1 14.09 -35.32 1.97
N LEU A 2 12.89 -34.75 1.90
CA LEU A 2 12.19 -34.36 0.65
C LEU A 2 12.88 -33.28 -0.22
N GLY A 3 14.11 -32.85 0.07
CA GLY A 3 14.82 -31.83 -0.72
C GLY A 3 14.17 -30.44 -0.72
N ILE A 4 13.07 -30.26 0.01
CA ILE A 4 12.37 -28.98 0.16
C ILE A 4 13.15 -28.16 1.18
N ASP A 5 13.76 -27.08 0.68
CA ASP A 5 14.48 -26.14 1.51
C ASP A 5 13.54 -25.49 2.53
N SER A 6 13.95 -25.48 3.81
CA SER A 6 13.16 -24.98 4.95
C SER A 6 12.64 -23.55 4.75
N ARG A 7 13.31 -22.75 3.90
CA ARG A 7 12.86 -21.40 3.50
C ARG A 7 11.44 -21.37 2.92
N TRP A 8 11.01 -22.45 2.25
CA TRP A 8 9.66 -22.55 1.67
C TRP A 8 8.58 -22.76 2.73
N GLY A 9 8.92 -23.35 3.88
CA GLY A 9 8.02 -23.45 5.02
C GLY A 9 7.67 -22.08 5.58
N ALA A 10 8.68 -21.23 5.81
CA ALA A 10 8.47 -19.85 6.29
C ALA A 10 7.69 -18.99 5.27
N ALA A 11 8.01 -19.12 3.98
CA ALA A 11 7.27 -18.43 2.92
C ALA A 11 5.80 -18.89 2.86
N GLY A 12 5.55 -20.20 2.97
CA GLY A 12 4.21 -20.78 2.97
C GLY A 12 3.37 -20.36 4.18
N LEU A 13 3.96 -20.34 5.37
CA LEU A 13 3.30 -19.84 6.59
C LEU A 13 2.96 -18.35 6.51
N THR A 14 3.89 -17.54 5.97
CA THR A 14 3.64 -16.10 5.79
C THR A 14 2.54 -15.85 4.76
N ALA A 15 2.55 -16.61 3.66
CA ALA A 15 1.52 -16.52 2.63
C ALA A 15 0.16 -16.96 3.16
N SER A 16 0.09 -18.08 3.89
CA SER A 16 -1.17 -18.57 4.45
C SER A 16 -1.73 -17.64 5.52
N ALA A 17 -0.88 -17.06 6.38
CA ALA A 17 -1.28 -16.03 7.33
C ALA A 17 -1.83 -14.78 6.63
N GLY A 18 -1.20 -14.33 5.53
CA GLY A 18 -1.70 -13.22 4.72
C GLY A 18 -3.07 -13.51 4.09
N ILE A 19 -3.24 -14.70 3.50
CA ILE A 19 -4.51 -15.15 2.92
C ILE A 19 -5.60 -15.24 4.00
N ALA A 20 -5.29 -15.84 5.14
CA ALA A 20 -6.22 -15.95 6.27
C ALA A 20 -6.69 -14.57 6.75
N GLY A 21 -5.77 -13.61 6.89
CA GLY A 21 -6.10 -12.23 7.24
C GLY A 21 -6.99 -11.54 6.21
N TRP A 22 -6.76 -11.76 4.91
CA TRP A 22 -7.63 -11.24 3.85
C TRP A 22 -9.03 -11.85 3.91
N ILE A 23 -9.13 -13.17 4.11
CA ILE A 23 -10.42 -13.87 4.25
C ILE A 23 -11.19 -13.32 5.46
N GLU A 24 -10.54 -13.19 6.61
CA GLU A 24 -11.13 -12.63 7.82
C GLU A 24 -11.64 -11.20 7.58
N PHE A 25 -10.82 -10.34 6.98
CA PHE A 25 -11.22 -8.97 6.65
C PHE A 25 -12.43 -8.93 5.70
N LEU A 26 -12.47 -9.76 4.67
CA LEU A 26 -13.59 -9.84 3.72
C LEU A 26 -14.87 -10.33 4.41
N LEU A 27 -14.77 -11.33 5.30
CA LEU A 27 -15.89 -11.82 6.08
C LEU A 27 -16.43 -10.74 7.04
N LEU A 28 -15.55 -10.07 7.79
CA LEU A 28 -15.92 -8.94 8.65
C LEU A 28 -16.60 -7.84 7.85
N ARG A 29 -16.00 -7.42 6.74
CA ARG A 29 -16.54 -6.37 5.87
C ARG A 29 -17.92 -6.75 5.31
N SER A 30 -18.10 -7.99 4.88
CA SER A 30 -19.39 -8.47 4.36
C SER A 30 -20.49 -8.44 5.42
N ARG A 31 -20.17 -8.88 6.66
CA ARG A 31 -21.11 -8.89 7.78
C ARG A 31 -21.45 -7.47 8.24
N LEU A 32 -20.47 -6.58 8.26
CA LEU A 32 -20.65 -5.19 8.63
C LEU A 32 -21.54 -4.45 7.62
N ASN A 33 -21.26 -4.62 6.32
CA ASN A 33 -22.07 -4.06 5.25
C ASN A 33 -23.54 -4.55 5.29
N ARG A 34 -23.77 -5.81 5.70
CA ARG A 34 -25.13 -6.34 5.88
C ARG A 34 -25.87 -5.75 7.08
N ARG A 35 -25.17 -5.28 8.11
CA ARG A 35 -25.78 -4.73 9.34
C ARG A 35 -25.99 -3.22 9.29
N ILE A 36 -25.07 -2.47 8.68
CA ILE A 36 -25.03 -1.00 8.76
C ILE A 36 -25.31 -0.35 7.38
N GLY A 37 -25.32 -1.13 6.29
CA GLY A 37 -25.38 -0.61 4.92
C GLY A 37 -24.00 -0.54 4.26
N ASP A 38 -23.92 -0.17 2.98
CA ASP A 38 -22.64 -0.15 2.26
C ASP A 38 -21.69 0.90 2.85
N THR A 39 -20.70 0.44 3.61
CA THR A 39 -19.62 1.26 4.18
C THR A 39 -18.42 1.38 3.23
N GLY A 40 -18.55 0.85 2.01
CA GLY A 40 -17.46 0.79 1.06
C GLY A 40 -17.08 2.15 0.48
N LEU A 41 -15.77 2.40 0.44
CA LEU A 41 -15.18 3.38 -0.46
C LEU A 41 -15.57 3.08 -1.92
N PRO A 42 -15.93 4.09 -2.73
CA PRO A 42 -16.24 3.85 -4.14
C PRO A 42 -15.06 3.19 -4.84
N ARG A 43 -15.34 2.10 -5.57
CA ARG A 43 -14.33 1.22 -6.20
C ARG A 43 -13.36 2.00 -7.11
N GLN A 44 -13.82 3.09 -7.70
CA GLN A 44 -13.02 4.00 -8.51
C GLN A 44 -11.84 4.61 -7.73
N TYR A 45 -12.03 4.94 -6.45
CA TYR A 45 -10.95 5.49 -5.61
C TYR A 45 -9.88 4.47 -5.30
N VAL A 46 -10.29 3.22 -5.03
CA VAL A 46 -9.34 2.12 -4.86
C VAL A 46 -8.50 1.96 -6.13
N GLY A 47 -9.13 2.01 -7.31
CA GLY A 47 -8.42 1.99 -8.59
C GLY A 47 -7.42 3.13 -8.77
N LEU A 48 -7.81 4.37 -8.46
CA LEU A 48 -6.92 5.54 -8.50
C LEU A 48 -5.73 5.40 -7.54
N LEU A 49 -5.96 4.86 -6.34
CA LEU A 49 -4.91 4.61 -5.36
C LEU A 49 -3.88 3.60 -5.90
N TRP A 50 -4.36 2.50 -6.48
CA TRP A 50 -3.51 1.50 -7.13
C TRP A 50 -2.70 2.09 -8.29
N LEU A 51 -3.31 2.92 -9.14
CA LEU A 51 -2.61 3.61 -10.23
C LEU A 51 -1.53 4.56 -9.70
N SER A 52 -1.82 5.33 -8.65
CA SER A 52 -0.84 6.22 -8.01
C SER A 52 0.34 5.44 -7.41
N ALA A 53 0.07 4.28 -6.80
CA ALA A 53 1.11 3.39 -6.28
C ALA A 53 1.96 2.80 -7.41
N ALA A 54 1.34 2.36 -8.51
CA ALA A 54 2.03 1.84 -9.67
C ALA A 54 2.91 2.92 -10.34
N ALA A 55 2.40 4.14 -10.48
CA ALA A 55 3.16 5.27 -11.00
C ALA A 55 4.36 5.62 -10.08
N ALA A 56 4.14 5.68 -8.76
CA ALA A 56 5.21 5.90 -7.80
C ALA A 56 6.28 4.80 -7.85
N ALA A 57 5.85 3.54 -7.97
CA ALA A 57 6.75 2.40 -8.12
C ALA A 57 7.54 2.48 -9.43
N ALA A 58 6.91 2.86 -10.54
CA ALA A 58 7.59 3.03 -11.83
C ALA A 58 8.65 4.14 -11.77
N VAL A 59 8.33 5.30 -11.16
CA VAL A 59 9.29 6.39 -10.96
C VAL A 59 10.45 5.96 -10.07
N ALA A 60 10.16 5.31 -8.94
CA ALA A 60 11.20 4.80 -8.04
C ALA A 60 12.08 3.72 -8.72
N PHE A 61 11.49 2.89 -9.58
CA PHE A 61 12.21 1.88 -10.36
C PHE A 61 13.12 2.49 -11.42
N LEU A 62 12.66 3.55 -12.10
CA LEU A 62 13.48 4.31 -13.05
C LEU A 62 14.67 4.98 -12.34
N ILE A 63 14.43 5.63 -11.20
CA ILE A 63 15.51 6.21 -10.37
C ILE A 63 16.49 5.13 -9.91
N ARG A 64 15.99 3.96 -9.51
CA ARG A 64 16.83 2.81 -9.14
C ARG A 64 17.72 2.35 -10.29
N ARG A 65 17.24 2.36 -11.54
CA ARG A 65 17.99 1.83 -12.69
C ARG A 65 19.25 2.63 -13.00
N GLU A 66 19.19 3.95 -12.81
CA GLU A 66 20.29 4.88 -13.11
C GLU A 66 21.30 5.02 -11.96
N LEU A 67 20.99 4.51 -10.75
CA LEU A 67 21.88 4.61 -9.60
C LEU A 67 22.91 3.46 -9.58
N LEU A 68 24.10 3.70 -10.14
CA LEU A 68 25.24 2.80 -9.99
C LEU A 68 25.71 2.76 -8.52
N ALA A 69 25.47 1.62 -7.87
CA ALA A 69 26.25 1.03 -6.77
C ALA A 69 26.71 1.94 -5.60
N THR A 70 25.96 2.96 -5.22
CA THR A 70 26.29 3.77 -4.02
C THR A 70 25.57 3.20 -2.79
N HIS A 71 26.31 2.95 -1.71
CA HIS A 71 25.93 2.44 -0.38
C HIS A 71 24.44 2.09 -0.15
N ARG A 72 24.17 0.81 0.17
CA ARG A 72 22.84 0.18 0.37
C ARG A 72 21.83 0.99 1.20
N PHE A 73 22.31 1.78 2.17
CA PHE A 73 21.47 2.65 3.00
C PHE A 73 20.98 3.91 2.27
N VAL A 74 21.84 4.60 1.53
CA VAL A 74 21.46 5.79 0.75
C VAL A 74 20.44 5.41 -0.30
N PHE A 75 20.65 4.25 -0.95
CA PHE A 75 19.69 3.68 -1.89
C PHE A 75 18.30 3.44 -1.25
N ALA A 76 18.24 2.84 -0.06
CA ALA A 76 16.98 2.59 0.62
C ALA A 76 16.22 3.88 0.97
N VAL A 77 16.93 4.89 1.48
CA VAL A 77 16.33 6.19 1.84
C VAL A 77 15.82 6.93 0.60
N VAL A 78 16.60 6.95 -0.49
CA VAL A 78 16.21 7.63 -1.74
C VAL A 78 15.00 6.96 -2.38
N VAL A 79 14.98 5.61 -2.45
CA VAL A 79 13.86 4.88 -3.05
C VAL A 79 12.60 5.00 -2.20
N LEU A 80 12.71 4.87 -0.88
CA LEU A 80 11.58 5.00 0.04
C LEU A 80 11.03 6.43 0.03
N GLY A 81 11.92 7.43 0.03
CA GLY A 81 11.58 8.84 -0.06
C GLY A 81 10.90 9.17 -1.38
N ALA A 82 11.45 8.74 -2.51
CA ALA A 82 10.85 8.95 -3.83
C ALA A 82 9.48 8.29 -3.94
N PHE A 83 9.33 7.04 -3.48
CA PHE A 83 8.04 6.35 -3.46
C PHE A 83 7.02 7.11 -2.59
N GLY A 84 7.40 7.48 -1.36
CA GLY A 84 6.52 8.20 -0.43
C GLY A 84 6.10 9.57 -0.94
N LEU A 85 7.04 10.33 -1.52
CA LEU A 85 6.77 11.66 -2.08
C LEU A 85 5.89 11.58 -3.34
N VAL A 86 6.15 10.62 -4.23
CA VAL A 86 5.37 10.48 -5.47
C VAL A 86 3.97 9.94 -5.16
N TYR A 87 3.86 8.91 -4.33
CA TYR A 87 2.57 8.35 -3.91
C TYR A 87 1.75 9.36 -3.10
N GLY A 88 2.37 10.00 -2.11
CA GLY A 88 1.74 11.05 -1.29
C GLY A 88 1.35 12.26 -2.14
N GLY A 89 2.24 12.74 -3.00
CA GLY A 89 2.00 13.85 -3.91
C GLY A 89 0.84 13.55 -4.88
N LEU A 90 0.84 12.39 -5.53
CA LEU A 90 -0.25 11.98 -6.43
C LEU A 90 -1.57 11.82 -5.70
N THR A 91 -1.59 11.20 -4.52
CA THR A 91 -2.83 11.03 -3.73
C THR A 91 -3.38 12.36 -3.20
N LEU A 92 -2.51 13.35 -2.94
CA LEU A 92 -2.91 14.71 -2.59
C LEU A 92 -3.44 15.50 -3.80
N VAL A 93 -2.76 15.41 -4.96
CA VAL A 93 -3.16 16.07 -6.21
C VAL A 93 -4.47 15.50 -6.76
N LEU A 94 -4.66 14.19 -6.66
CA LEU A 94 -5.88 13.49 -7.07
C LEU A 94 -7.08 13.73 -6.14
N ARG A 95 -6.94 14.57 -5.09
CA ARG A 95 -8.01 15.04 -4.19
C ARG A 95 -8.96 13.91 -3.75
N VAL A 96 -8.41 12.79 -3.31
CA VAL A 96 -9.22 11.75 -2.65
C VAL A 96 -9.96 12.43 -1.48
N PRO A 97 -11.30 12.39 -1.41
CA PRO A 97 -12.06 13.12 -0.39
C PRO A 97 -11.64 12.82 1.06
N GLU A 98 -11.02 11.67 1.30
CA GLU A 98 -10.55 11.23 2.62
C GLU A 98 -9.27 11.91 3.09
N SER A 99 -8.38 12.34 2.20
CA SER A 99 -7.22 13.17 2.61
C SER A 99 -7.69 14.56 3.06
N ARG A 100 -8.79 15.08 2.52
CA ARG A 100 -9.45 16.29 3.06
C ARG A 100 -10.12 16.06 4.40
N ALA A 101 -10.73 14.89 4.65
CA ALA A 101 -11.33 14.58 5.94
C ALA A 101 -10.27 14.39 7.05
N LEU A 102 -9.12 13.81 6.72
CA LEU A 102 -7.98 13.70 7.64
C LEU A 102 -7.30 15.06 7.86
N LEU A 103 -7.05 15.85 6.81
CA LEU A 103 -6.52 17.21 6.93
C LEU A 103 -7.46 18.14 7.71
N ALA A 104 -8.78 18.03 7.51
CA ALA A 104 -9.78 18.80 8.26
C ALA A 104 -9.97 18.33 9.71
N ARG A 105 -9.49 17.13 10.08
CA ARG A 105 -9.43 16.66 11.48
C ARG A 105 -8.17 17.15 12.18
N VAL A 106 -7.05 17.25 11.45
CA VAL A 106 -5.80 17.81 11.99
C VAL A 106 -5.89 19.34 12.13
N SER A 107 -6.52 20.05 11.18
CA SER A 107 -6.71 21.50 11.26
C SER A 107 -7.79 21.95 12.27
N ARG A 108 -8.50 21.02 12.91
CA ARG A 108 -9.46 21.30 13.99
C ARG A 108 -8.88 21.03 15.39
N ARG A 109 -7.59 20.68 15.47
CA ARG A 109 -6.85 20.53 16.74
C ARG A 109 -5.82 21.63 16.97
N GLN A 110 -5.88 22.73 16.21
CA GLN A 110 -5.34 24.03 16.58
C GLN A 110 -6.48 25.01 16.71
#